data_AF-A0A2W5AWJ0-F1
#
_entry.id   AF-A0A2W5AWJ0-F1
#
_cell.length_a   1.000
_cell.length_b   1.000
_cell.length_c   1.000
_cell.angle_alpha   90.00
_cell.angle_beta   90.00
_cell.angle_gamma   90.00
#
_symmetry.space_group_name_H-M   'P 1'
#
loop_
_entity.id
_entity.type
_entity.pdbx_description
1 polymer ?
#
loop_
_entity_poly.entity_id
_entity_poly.type
_entity_poly.pdbx_seq_one_letter_code
_entity_poly.pdbx_strand_id
1 'polypeptide(L)' 'MSEQKNYSTDNPFKPELWQTVEGFEDLTDITYHRLISDSPKPQRKDGIVRIAFDRPEVRNAFRPHTVDELYRALDHAR' A
#
# COMPACT_ATOMS: atom_id res chain seq x y z
N MET A 1 -10.30 -12.61 29.63
CA MET A 1 -9.69 -11.28 29.41
C MET A 1 -9.59 -11.07 27.92
N SER A 2 -10.59 -10.40 27.33
CA SER A 2 -10.63 -10.08 25.91
C SER A 2 -9.74 -8.88 25.65
N GLU A 3 -8.64 -9.10 24.94
CA GLU A 3 -7.72 -8.07 24.47
C GLU A 3 -8.49 -7.12 23.55
N GLN A 4 -8.84 -5.93 24.05
CA GLN A 4 -9.42 -4.86 23.24
C GLN A 4 -8.32 -4.37 22.30
N LYS A 5 -8.35 -4.87 21.06
CA LYS A 5 -7.53 -4.30 19.97
C LYS A 5 -7.93 -2.84 19.82
N ASN A 6 -7.05 -1.94 20.26
CA ASN A 6 -7.12 -0.53 19.92
C ASN A 6 -6.99 -0.41 18.39
N TYR A 7 -8.13 -0.36 17.71
CA TYR A 7 -8.18 0.04 16.31
C TYR A 7 -8.09 1.57 16.29
N SER A 8 -6.88 2.12 16.24
CA SER A 8 -6.72 3.54 15.89
C SER A 8 -7.09 3.69 14.42
N THR A 9 -8.16 4.45 14.15
CA THR A 9 -8.62 4.77 12.80
C THR A 9 -7.84 5.92 12.16
N ASP A 10 -6.94 6.57 12.91
CA ASP A 10 -6.15 7.71 12.44
C ASP A 10 -5.16 7.33 11.32
N ASN A 11 -4.60 6.12 11.38
CA ASN A 11 -3.78 5.59 10.28
C ASN A 11 -4.06 4.10 10.03
N PRO A 12 -4.77 3.76 8.94
CA PRO A 12 -5.06 2.36 8.61
C PRO A 12 -3.84 1.59 8.10
N PHE A 13 -2.70 2.25 7.85
CA PHE A 13 -1.49 1.61 7.35
C PHE A 13 -0.72 0.90 8.48
N LYS A 14 -0.40 -0.39 8.25
CA LYS A 14 0.31 -1.26 9.18
C LYS A 14 1.63 -1.74 8.56
N PRO A 15 2.74 -1.02 8.75
CA PRO A 15 4.00 -1.30 8.05
C PRO A 15 4.49 -2.74 8.25
N GLU A 16 4.17 -3.37 9.37
CA GLU A 16 4.53 -4.76 9.67
C GLU A 16 3.88 -5.81 8.75
N LEU A 17 2.84 -5.43 7.99
CA LEU A 17 2.15 -6.33 7.05
C LEU A 17 2.58 -6.09 5.60
N TRP A 18 3.35 -5.04 5.32
CA TRP A 18 3.61 -4.55 3.96
C TRP A 18 5.11 -4.47 3.66
N GLN A 19 5.52 -5.02 2.52
CA GLN A 19 6.88 -4.89 2.00
C GLN A 19 6.85 -4.06 0.72
N THR A 20 7.82 -3.16 0.55
CA THR A 20 7.99 -2.39 -0.69
C THR A 20 8.33 -3.31 -1.86
N VAL A 21 7.78 -3.01 -3.03
CA VAL A 21 8.06 -3.80 -4.24
C VAL A 21 9.36 -3.30 -4.87
N GLU A 22 10.31 -4.21 -5.07
CA GLU A 22 11.58 -3.92 -5.74
C GLU A 22 11.34 -3.40 -7.18
N GLY A 23 12.09 -2.40 -7.61
CA GLY A 23 11.96 -1.79 -8.94
C GLY A 23 10.97 -0.63 -9.05
N PHE A 24 10.38 -0.20 -7.92
CA PHE A 24 9.46 0.95 -7.82
C PHE A 24 9.92 1.99 -6.78
N GLU A 25 11.23 2.08 -6.56
CA GLU A 25 11.86 3.06 -5.66
C GLU A 25 11.81 4.50 -6.24
N ASP A 26 11.52 4.63 -7.54
CA ASP A 26 11.38 5.87 -8.28
C ASP A 26 10.00 6.54 -8.14
N LEU A 27 9.03 5.86 -7.52
CA LEU A 27 7.68 6.40 -7.35
C LEU A 27 7.69 7.60 -6.38
N THR A 28 7.11 8.72 -6.81
CA THR A 28 7.07 9.95 -5.99
C THR A 28 5.66 10.34 -5.56
N ASP A 29 4.65 10.07 -6.39
CA ASP A 29 3.27 10.45 -6.07
C ASP A 29 2.44 9.24 -5.59
N ILE A 30 3.01 8.02 -5.64
CA ILE A 30 2.35 6.75 -5.29
C ILE A 30 3.26 5.86 -4.47
N THR A 31 2.68 5.11 -3.54
CA THR A 31 3.36 4.02 -2.84
C THR A 31 2.87 2.67 -3.36
N TYR A 32 3.80 1.72 -3.50
CA TYR A 32 3.50 0.35 -3.93
C TYR A 32 4.08 -0.68 -2.97
N HIS A 33 3.18 -1.48 -2.38
CA HIS A 33 3.54 -2.49 -1.39
C HIS A 33 2.88 -3.83 -1.71
N ARG A 34 3.57 -4.92 -1.41
CA ARG A 34 3.04 -6.28 -1.42
C ARG A 34 2.81 -6.76 0.01
N LEU A 35 1.71 -7.46 0.23
CA LEU A 35 1.40 -8.06 1.53
C LEU A 35 2.39 -9.20 1.84
N ILE A 36 3.00 -9.17 3.03
CA ILE A 36 3.83 -10.29 3.49
C ILE A 36 2.95 -11.40 4.07
N SER A 37 3.24 -12.65 3.68
CA SER A 37 2.47 -13.84 4.07
C SER A 37 2.54 -14.18 5.56
N ASP A 38 3.46 -13.58 6.31
CA ASP A 38 3.74 -13.88 7.73
C ASP A 38 2.85 -13.12 8.72
N SER A 39 1.78 -12.49 8.21
CA SER A 39 0.81 -11.77 9.02
C SER A 39 0.06 -12.72 9.99
N PRO A 40 -0.17 -12.35 11.26
CA PRO A 40 -0.80 -13.21 12.28
C PRO A 40 -2.29 -13.53 12.03
N LYS A 41 -2.85 -13.12 10.89
CA LYS A 41 -4.17 -13.55 10.42
C LYS A 41 -3.98 -14.50 9.23
N PRO A 42 -4.46 -15.76 9.32
CA PRO A 42 -4.47 -16.64 8.16
C PRO A 42 -5.59 -16.18 7.24
N GLN A 43 -5.31 -15.31 6.28
CA GLN A 43 -6.27 -14.96 5.24
C GLN A 43 -5.59 -14.33 4.04
N ARG A 44 -5.58 -15.12 2.96
CA ARG A 44 -5.17 -14.79 1.58
C ARG A 44 -3.67 -15.01 1.33
N LYS A 45 -3.36 -16.27 1.05
CA LYS A 45 -2.19 -16.68 0.28
C LYS A 45 -2.09 -15.81 -0.99
N ASP A 46 -0.99 -15.09 -1.08
CA ASP A 46 -0.29 -14.68 -2.30
C ASP A 46 -1.11 -13.94 -3.37
N GLY A 47 -1.01 -12.60 -3.38
CA GLY A 47 -1.52 -11.78 -4.48
C GLY A 47 -2.06 -10.40 -4.09
N ILE A 48 -2.07 -10.04 -2.81
CA ILE A 48 -2.55 -8.71 -2.40
C ILE A 48 -1.41 -7.70 -2.51
N VAL A 49 -1.68 -6.65 -3.27
CA VAL A 49 -0.87 -5.44 -3.29
C VAL A 49 -1.66 -4.24 -2.81
N ARG A 50 -0.97 -3.27 -2.23
CA ARG A 50 -1.49 -1.96 -1.85
C ARG A 50 -0.79 -0.91 -2.69
N ILE A 51 -1.55 -0.28 -3.57
CA ILE A 51 -1.15 0.90 -4.33
C ILE A 51 -1.93 2.08 -3.73
N ALA A 52 -1.24 3.11 -3.26
CA ALA A 52 -1.88 4.25 -2.61
C ALA A 52 -1.22 5.56 -3.03
N PHE A 53 -2.03 6.62 -3.20
CA PHE A 53 -1.53 7.96 -3.46
C PHE A 53 -0.78 8.51 -2.24
N ASP A 54 0.38 9.10 -2.48
CA ASP A 54 1.25 9.69 -1.46
C ASP A 54 1.29 11.23 -1.58
N ARG A 55 0.12 11.84 -1.76
CA ARG A 55 -0.02 13.28 -1.96
C ARG A 55 -1.00 13.95 -0.98
N PRO A 56 -0.81 13.78 0.33
CA PRO A 56 -1.74 14.29 1.33
C PRO A 56 -1.88 15.82 1.29
N GLU A 57 -0.84 16.54 0.86
CA GLU A 57 -0.77 18.00 0.81
C GLU A 57 -1.80 18.63 -0.16
N VAL A 58 -2.24 17.87 -1.16
CA VAL A 58 -3.27 18.27 -2.12
C VAL A 58 -4.49 17.34 -2.11
N ARG A 59 -4.79 16.71 -0.95
CA ARG A 59 -5.90 15.75 -0.81
C ARG A 59 -5.85 14.61 -1.84
N ASN A 60 -4.65 14.13 -2.15
CA ASN A 60 -4.39 13.08 -3.15
C ASN A 60 -4.86 13.44 -4.57
N ALA A 61 -4.86 14.72 -4.94
CA ALA A 61 -5.11 15.13 -6.32
C ALA A 61 -4.03 14.57 -7.26
N PHE A 62 -4.46 13.92 -8.34
CA PHE A 62 -3.58 13.32 -9.34
C PHE A 62 -3.18 14.33 -10.42
N ARG A 63 -1.94 14.21 -10.89
CA ARG A 63 -1.41 14.89 -12.10
C ARG A 63 -1.20 13.83 -13.19
N PRO A 64 -0.91 14.20 -14.44
CA PRO A 64 -0.53 13.24 -15.48
C PRO A 64 0.57 12.26 -15.03
N HIS A 65 1.63 12.75 -14.37
CA HIS A 65 2.70 11.93 -13.80
C HIS A 65 2.20 10.88 -12.80
N THR A 66 1.29 11.26 -11.90
CA THR A 66 0.67 10.33 -10.94
C THR A 66 -0.10 9.21 -11.63
N VAL A 67 -0.73 9.50 -12.78
CA VAL A 67 -1.47 8.49 -13.56
C VAL A 67 -0.51 7.52 -14.25
N ASP A 68 0.63 8.02 -14.77
CA ASP A 68 1.66 7.18 -15.38
C ASP A 68 2.27 6.20 -14.35
N GLU A 69 2.56 6.69 -13.14
CA GLU A 69 3.00 5.87 -12.00
C GLU A 69 1.94 4.82 -11.61
N LEU A 70 0.67 5.22 -11.55
CA LEU A 70 -0.44 4.33 -11.20
C LEU A 70 -0.58 3.21 -12.23
N TYR A 71 -0.46 3.57 -13.51
CA TYR A 71 -0.55 2.63 -14.62
C TYR A 71 0.60 1.61 -14.55
N ARG A 72 1.85 2.06 -14.34
CA ARG A 72 3.01 1.17 -14.18
C ARG A 72 2.83 0.19 -13.00
N ALA A 73 2.36 0.69 -11.85
CA ALA A 73 2.14 -0.14 -10.67
C ALA A 73 1.03 -1.19 -10.87
N LEU A 74 -0.08 -0.79 -11.52
CA LEU A 74 -1.19 -1.69 -11.82
C LEU A 74 -0.83 -2.73 -12.89
N ASP A 75 -0.06 -2.34 -13.92
CA ASP A 75 0.39 -3.25 -14.97
C ASP A 75 1.33 -4.33 -14.40
N HIS A 76 2.24 -3.96 -13.50
CA HIS A 76 3.10 -4.91 -12.79
C HIS A 76 2.32 -5.80 -11.80
N ALA A 77 1.21 -5.33 -11.25
CA ALA A 77 0.40 -6.12 -10.30
C ALA A 77 -0.47 -7.19 -10.97
N ARG A 78 -0.48 -7.25 -12.31
CA ARG A 78 -1.32 -8.15 -13.12
C ARG A 78 -0.96 -9.63 -12.99
#